data_AF-S4Y3D3-F1
#
_entry.id   AF-S4Y3D3-F1
#
_cell.length_a   1.000
_cell.length_b   1.000
_cell.length_c   1.000
_cell.angle_alpha   90.00
_cell.angle_beta   90.00
_cell.angle_gamma   90.00
#
_symmetry.space_group_name_H-M   'P 1'
#
loop_
_entity.id
_entity.type
_entity.pdbx_description
1 polymer ?
#
loop_
_entity_poly.entity_id
_entity_poly.type
_entity_poly.pdbx_seq_one_letter_code
_entity_poly.pdbx_strand_id
1 'polypeptide(L)'
;MSARAPLAVDPPRRTDPARPAERARDDGWPPPPHDPRERELALVVAGWEVRLFVGRKFEYFVARGFWHLQLWHPEARVSVLTPSRLTRGLYEAYPIANWKAQAPDYDKLVTLLGGLFAAKLPEKAAVLRLERALVDEVVRGSGGVPS
;
A
#
# COMPACT_ATOMS: atom_id res chain seq x y z
N MET A 1 -6.62 -1.75 -62.14
CA MET A 1 -5.23 -1.91 -61.63
C MET A 1 -5.09 -1.08 -60.37
N SER A 2 -4.61 -1.71 -59.30
CA SER A 2 -4.43 -1.18 -57.94
C SER A 2 -3.43 -0.03 -57.84
N ALA A 3 -3.64 0.87 -56.87
CA ALA A 3 -2.59 1.26 -55.92
C ALA A 3 -3.14 2.06 -54.72
N ARG A 4 -3.19 1.37 -53.58
CA ARG A 4 -2.85 1.77 -52.19
C ARG A 4 -3.26 3.14 -51.64
N ALA A 5 -4.17 3.10 -50.67
CA ALA A 5 -4.31 4.10 -49.61
C ALA A 5 -3.01 4.19 -48.76
N PRO A 6 -2.60 5.39 -48.31
CA PRO A 6 -1.52 5.51 -47.35
C PRO A 6 -1.99 5.12 -45.95
N LEU A 7 -1.13 4.34 -45.28
CA LEU A 7 -1.25 3.84 -43.91
C LEU A 7 -1.53 5.00 -42.93
N ALA A 8 -2.54 4.80 -42.09
CA ALA A 8 -2.77 5.63 -40.91
C ALA A 8 -1.53 5.53 -40.00
N VAL A 9 -0.87 6.66 -39.78
CA VAL A 9 0.20 6.82 -38.82
C VAL A 9 -0.43 6.73 -37.42
N ASP A 10 -0.08 5.70 -36.66
CA ASP A 10 -0.40 5.62 -35.23
C ASP A 10 0.12 6.90 -34.54
N PRO A 11 -0.71 7.61 -33.76
CA PRO A 11 -0.19 8.67 -32.92
C PRO A 11 0.80 8.06 -31.93
N PRO A 12 1.95 8.69 -31.67
CA PRO A 12 2.91 8.18 -30.71
C PRO A 12 2.20 7.99 -29.37
N ARG A 13 2.31 6.77 -28.82
CA ARG A 13 1.96 6.49 -27.42
C ARG A 13 2.61 7.59 -26.60
N ARG A 14 1.80 8.42 -25.95
CA ARG A 14 2.27 9.32 -24.89
C ARG A 14 2.98 8.46 -23.86
N THR A 15 4.31 8.42 -23.96
CA THR A 15 5.17 8.24 -22.81
C THR A 15 4.88 9.44 -21.94
N ASP A 16 4.00 9.26 -20.94
CA ASP A 16 3.83 10.25 -19.89
C ASP A 16 5.24 10.55 -19.37
N PRO A 17 5.76 11.78 -19.55
CA PRO A 17 7.04 12.13 -19.00
C PRO A 17 6.89 12.00 -17.50
N ALA A 18 7.82 11.24 -16.91
CA ALA A 18 8.03 11.05 -15.49
C ALA A 18 7.39 12.17 -14.68
N ARG A 19 6.30 11.82 -13.98
CA ARG A 19 5.71 12.67 -12.95
C ARG A 19 6.89 13.17 -12.10
N PRO A 20 7.11 14.49 -11.96
CA PRO A 20 8.28 15.00 -11.26
C PRO A 20 8.37 14.29 -9.93
N ALA A 21 9.52 13.65 -9.68
CA ALA A 21 9.82 13.03 -8.40
C ALA A 21 9.44 14.03 -7.32
N GLU A 22 8.38 13.70 -6.60
CA GLU A 22 7.89 14.46 -5.46
C GLU A 22 9.09 14.58 -4.53
N ARG A 23 9.66 15.79 -4.49
CA ARG A 23 10.91 16.07 -3.78
C ARG A 23 10.77 15.50 -2.38
N ALA A 24 11.61 14.50 -2.09
CA ALA A 24 11.72 13.89 -0.79
C ALA A 24 11.81 15.00 0.26
N ARG A 25 10.86 15.01 1.19
CA ARG A 25 10.96 15.84 2.38
C ARG A 25 12.19 15.35 3.17
N ASP A 26 13.10 16.27 3.48
CA ASP A 26 14.50 16.10 3.92
C ASP A 26 14.74 15.37 5.27
N ASP A 27 13.82 14.54 5.77
CA ASP A 27 13.95 13.91 7.09
C ASP A 27 14.27 12.40 7.05
N GLY A 28 14.45 11.82 5.85
CA GLY A 28 14.69 10.38 5.67
C GLY A 28 13.50 9.48 6.05
N TRP A 29 12.32 10.07 6.26
CA TRP A 29 11.06 9.36 6.45
C TRP A 29 10.39 9.08 5.11
N PRO A 30 9.69 7.95 4.96
CA PRO A 30 8.94 7.68 3.75
C PRO A 30 7.84 8.73 3.53
N PRO A 31 7.56 9.12 2.27
CA PRO A 31 6.50 10.08 1.98
C PRO A 31 5.12 9.46 2.20
N PRO A 32 4.05 10.26 2.34
CA PRO A 32 2.69 9.75 2.26
C PRO A 32 2.47 8.99 0.94
N PRO A 33 1.72 7.87 0.92
CA PRO A 33 0.98 7.27 2.03
C PRO A 33 1.83 6.36 2.95
N HIS A 34 3.14 6.26 2.76
CA HIS A 34 4.01 5.37 3.55
C HIS A 34 4.56 5.97 4.84
N ASP A 35 4.34 7.25 5.13
CA ASP A 35 4.74 7.89 6.40
C ASP A 35 4.04 7.22 7.60
N PRO A 36 4.76 6.50 8.48
CA PRO A 36 4.16 5.87 9.65
C PRO A 36 3.59 6.88 10.64
N ARG A 37 4.13 8.10 10.71
CA ARG A 37 3.76 9.12 11.70
C ARG A 37 2.34 9.65 11.49
N GLU A 38 1.75 9.45 10.31
CA GLU A 38 0.36 9.81 10.06
C GLU A 38 -0.65 8.83 10.66
N ARG A 39 -0.18 7.70 11.22
CA ARG A 39 -1.01 6.60 11.71
C ARG A 39 -0.68 6.26 13.16
N GLU A 40 -1.69 5.79 13.86
CA GLU A 40 -1.56 5.30 15.22
C GLU A 40 -1.08 3.85 15.23
N LEU A 41 -0.27 3.51 16.22
CA LEU A 41 0.18 2.14 16.47
C LEU A 41 -0.98 1.33 17.06
N ALA A 42 -1.41 0.29 16.35
CA ALA A 42 -2.43 -0.63 16.83
C ALA A 42 -1.83 -1.79 17.62
N LEU A 43 -0.76 -2.40 17.10
CA LEU A 43 -0.05 -3.52 17.73
C LEU A 43 1.32 -3.76 17.09
N VAL A 44 2.11 -4.65 17.70
CA VAL A 44 3.42 -5.09 17.18
C VAL A 44 3.42 -6.61 16.95
N VAL A 45 3.85 -7.07 15.79
CA VAL A 45 4.01 -8.49 15.44
C VAL A 45 5.39 -8.73 14.84
N ALA A 46 6.20 -9.58 15.48
CA ALA A 46 7.50 -10.01 14.97
C ALA A 46 8.41 -8.83 14.55
N GLY A 47 8.43 -7.76 15.36
CA GLY A 47 9.22 -6.55 15.08
C GLY A 47 8.58 -5.55 14.11
N TRP A 48 7.42 -5.90 13.53
CA TRP A 48 6.64 -4.99 12.68
C TRP A 48 5.53 -4.31 13.48
N GLU A 49 5.44 -3.00 13.35
CA GLU A 49 4.32 -2.21 13.82
C GLU A 49 3.17 -2.30 12.82
N VAL A 50 1.97 -2.61 13.31
CA VAL A 50 0.74 -2.49 12.53
C VAL A 50 0.11 -1.16 12.87
N ARG A 51 0.00 -0.29 11.87
CA ARG A 51 -0.48 1.07 12.03
C ARG A 51 -1.72 1.33 11.18
N LEU A 52 -2.62 2.17 11.70
CA LEU A 52 -3.88 2.53 11.06
C LEU A 52 -4.25 4.00 11.31
N PHE A 53 -5.07 4.57 10.44
CA PHE A 53 -5.73 5.85 10.75
C PHE A 53 -6.84 5.61 11.79
N VAL A 54 -7.12 6.60 12.63
CA VAL A 54 -8.27 6.62 13.54
C VAL A 54 -9.17 7.84 13.30
N GLY A 55 -10.31 7.90 14.00
CA GLY A 55 -11.25 9.02 13.99
C GLY A 55 -11.80 9.37 12.61
N ARG A 56 -11.96 10.67 12.32
CA ARG A 56 -12.57 11.12 11.05
C ARG A 56 -11.80 10.69 9.80
N LYS A 57 -10.47 10.59 9.88
CA LYS A 57 -9.64 10.13 8.75
C LYS A 57 -9.95 8.66 8.49
N PHE A 58 -10.00 7.84 9.54
CA PHE A 58 -10.42 6.45 9.43
C PHE A 58 -11.79 6.27 8.76
N GLU A 59 -12.82 6.97 9.25
CA GLU A 59 -14.18 6.94 8.67
C GLU A 59 -14.17 7.29 7.17
N TYR A 60 -13.43 8.35 6.81
CA TYR A 60 -13.27 8.78 5.42
C TYR A 60 -12.68 7.69 4.51
N PHE A 61 -11.62 7.02 4.98
CA PHE A 61 -10.92 5.99 4.22
C PHE A 61 -11.75 4.72 4.09
N VAL A 62 -12.45 4.31 5.15
CA VAL A 62 -13.34 3.14 5.13
C VAL A 62 -14.50 3.35 4.17
N ALA A 63 -15.23 4.47 4.29
CA ALA A 63 -16.41 4.76 3.46
C ALA A 63 -16.10 4.78 1.95
N ARG A 64 -14.84 5.01 1.57
CA ARG A 64 -14.38 5.04 0.18
C ARG A 64 -13.67 3.77 -0.29
N GLY A 65 -13.51 2.78 0.60
CA GLY A 65 -12.73 1.56 0.33
C GLY A 65 -11.23 1.82 0.14
N PHE A 66 -10.73 2.94 0.67
CA PHE A 66 -9.31 3.30 0.65
C PHE A 66 -8.56 2.84 1.90
N TRP A 67 -9.28 2.33 2.90
CA TRP A 67 -8.67 1.84 4.12
C TRP A 67 -7.76 0.63 3.84
N HIS A 68 -6.58 0.66 4.43
CA HIS A 68 -5.53 -0.35 4.36
C HIS A 68 -4.76 -0.29 5.68
N LEU A 69 -4.13 -1.41 6.04
CA LEU A 69 -3.17 -1.44 7.13
C LEU A 69 -1.80 -1.02 6.62
N GLN A 70 -1.02 -0.43 7.50
CA GLN A 70 0.40 -0.23 7.29
C GLN A 70 1.18 -1.19 8.19
N LEU A 71 2.06 -2.00 7.61
CA LEU A 71 3.11 -2.71 8.34
C LEU A 71 4.38 -1.86 8.26
N TRP A 72 4.86 -1.38 9.39
CA TRP A 72 6.05 -0.55 9.51
C TRP A 72 7.14 -1.31 10.26
N HIS A 73 8.32 -1.46 9.65
CA HIS A 73 9.50 -1.97 10.34
C HIS A 73 10.37 -0.79 10.78
N PRO A 74 10.47 -0.49 12.09
CA PRO A 74 11.14 0.72 12.57
C PRO A 74 12.64 0.75 12.27
N GLU A 75 13.34 -0.38 12.43
CA GLU A 75 14.80 -0.44 12.21
C GLU A 75 15.15 -0.38 10.72
N ALA A 76 14.53 -1.23 9.90
CA ALA A 76 14.74 -1.27 8.45
C ALA A 76 14.13 -0.06 7.71
N ARG A 77 13.29 0.74 8.38
CA ARG A 77 12.52 1.85 7.81
C ARG A 77 11.69 1.45 6.58
N VAL A 78 11.10 0.26 6.65
CA VAL A 78 10.27 -0.31 5.56
C VAL A 78 8.80 -0.19 5.91
N SER A 79 8.02 0.26 4.95
CA SER A 79 6.58 0.43 5.01
C SER A 79 5.93 -0.46 3.95
N VAL A 80 5.00 -1.31 4.37
CA VAL A 80 4.13 -2.10 3.50
C VAL A 80 2.69 -1.66 3.73
N LEU A 81 1.98 -1.32 2.66
CA LEU A 81 0.55 -1.06 2.68
C LEU A 81 -0.18 -2.29 2.14
N THR A 82 -1.26 -2.66 2.83
CA THR A 82 -2.10 -3.78 2.40
C THR A 82 -3.01 -3.37 1.23
N PRO A 83 -3.54 -4.36 0.46
CA PRO A 83 -4.46 -4.09 -0.64
C PRO A 83 -5.68 -3.25 -0.26
N SER A 84 -5.94 -2.20 -1.03
CA SER A 84 -7.15 -1.37 -0.96
C SER A 84 -7.43 -0.72 -2.31
N ARG A 85 -8.54 0.02 -2.46
CA ARG A 85 -8.77 0.80 -3.70
C ARG A 85 -7.70 1.87 -3.92
N LEU A 86 -7.05 2.36 -2.84
CA LEU A 86 -5.94 3.31 -2.95
C LEU A 86 -4.70 2.68 -3.58
N THR A 87 -4.39 1.44 -3.21
CA THR A 87 -3.26 0.67 -3.74
C THR A 87 -3.64 -0.18 -4.96
N ARG A 88 -4.81 0.07 -5.56
CA ARG A 88 -5.35 -0.68 -6.71
C ARG A 88 -5.46 -2.19 -6.48
N GLY A 89 -5.72 -2.60 -5.24
CA GLY A 89 -5.83 -4.00 -4.85
C GLY A 89 -4.48 -4.72 -4.74
N LEU A 90 -3.36 -4.00 -4.71
CA LEU A 90 -2.02 -4.56 -4.60
C LEU A 90 -1.41 -4.23 -3.24
N TYR A 91 -0.45 -5.05 -2.79
CA TYR A 91 0.48 -4.62 -1.76
C TYR A 91 1.41 -3.56 -2.33
N GLU A 92 1.74 -2.54 -1.55
CA GLU A 92 2.73 -1.51 -1.91
C GLU A 92 3.82 -1.49 -0.83
N ALA A 93 5.09 -1.59 -1.22
CA ALA A 93 6.24 -1.58 -0.32
C ALA A 93 7.18 -0.41 -0.63
N TYR A 94 7.74 0.19 0.41
CA TYR A 94 8.67 1.32 0.32
C TYR A 94 9.67 1.31 1.49
N PRO A 95 10.94 1.70 1.29
CA PRO A 95 11.58 1.93 0.00
C PRO A 95 12.04 0.62 -0.63
N ILE A 96 12.01 0.54 -1.95
CA ILE A 96 12.55 -0.54 -2.77
C ILE A 96 13.35 0.13 -3.88
N ALA A 97 14.68 0.03 -3.83
CA ALA A 97 15.58 0.79 -4.72
C ALA A 97 15.25 2.30 -4.75
N ASN A 98 15.00 2.90 -3.58
CA ASN A 98 14.56 4.31 -3.40
C ASN A 98 13.22 4.67 -4.05
N TRP A 99 12.47 3.68 -4.52
CA TRP A 99 11.14 3.85 -5.07
C TRP A 99 10.12 2.97 -4.35
N LYS A 100 8.87 2.97 -4.81
CA LYS A 100 7.87 2.01 -4.37
C LYS A 100 7.84 0.78 -5.27
N ALA A 101 7.55 -0.37 -4.70
CA ALA A 101 7.27 -1.58 -5.46
C ALA A 101 5.90 -2.14 -5.10
N GLN A 102 5.30 -2.88 -6.02
CA GLN A 102 3.97 -3.46 -5.85
C GLN A 102 4.02 -4.97 -6.01
N ALA A 103 3.19 -5.66 -5.24
CA ALA A 103 3.04 -7.10 -5.32
C ALA A 103 1.56 -7.48 -5.34
N PRO A 104 1.15 -8.43 -6.20
CA PRO A 104 -0.25 -8.84 -6.32
C PRO A 104 -0.74 -9.68 -5.13
N ASP A 105 0.19 -10.32 -4.41
CA ASP A 105 -0.12 -11.16 -3.27
C ASP A 105 1.04 -11.16 -2.26
N TYR A 106 0.78 -11.76 -1.10
CA TYR A 106 1.71 -11.82 0.01
C TYR A 106 2.99 -12.59 -0.32
N ASP A 107 2.91 -13.64 -1.13
CA ASP A 107 4.05 -14.51 -1.41
C ASP A 107 5.02 -13.81 -2.39
N LYS A 108 4.47 -13.06 -3.35
CA LYS A 108 5.23 -12.15 -4.21
C LYS A 108 5.81 -10.98 -3.42
N LEU A 109 5.10 -10.43 -2.43
CA LEU A 109 5.63 -9.41 -1.53
C LEU A 109 6.83 -9.95 -0.73
N VAL A 110 6.71 -11.15 -0.16
CA VAL A 110 7.81 -11.81 0.57
C VAL A 110 9.02 -12.02 -0.32
N THR A 111 8.81 -12.49 -1.56
CA THR A 111 9.90 -12.64 -2.54
C THR A 111 10.58 -11.31 -2.84
N LEU A 112 9.78 -10.25 -3.00
CA LEU A 112 10.26 -8.91 -3.29
C LEU A 112 11.09 -8.32 -2.15
N LEU A 113 10.66 -8.50 -0.90
CA LEU A 113 11.35 -7.98 0.29
C LEU A 113 12.52 -8.85 0.74
N GLY A 114 12.44 -10.17 0.55
CA GLY A 114 13.48 -11.12 0.94
C GLY A 114 14.80 -10.94 0.20
N GLY A 115 14.80 -10.22 -0.93
CA GLY A 115 16.02 -9.80 -1.62
C GLY A 115 16.66 -8.51 -1.08
N LEU A 116 15.99 -7.79 -0.19
CA LEU A 116 16.33 -6.39 0.14
C LEU A 116 16.51 -6.11 1.63
N PHE A 117 15.86 -6.90 2.51
CA PHE A 117 15.88 -6.65 3.95
C PHE A 117 16.15 -7.92 4.74
N ALA A 118 16.94 -7.81 5.81
CA ALA A 118 17.13 -8.89 6.79
C ALA A 118 15.88 -9.19 7.62
N ALA A 119 14.89 -8.28 7.61
CA ALA A 119 13.66 -8.42 8.36
C ALA A 119 12.70 -9.39 7.66
N LYS A 120 12.43 -10.52 8.32
CA LYS A 120 11.36 -11.44 7.90
C LYS A 120 10.02 -10.75 8.08
N LEU A 121 9.17 -10.78 7.06
CA LEU A 121 7.78 -10.34 7.19
C LEU A 121 7.04 -11.17 8.25
N PRO A 122 5.97 -10.63 8.87
CA PRO A 122 5.08 -11.41 9.70
C PRO A 122 4.50 -12.60 8.93
N GLU A 123 3.91 -13.57 9.63
CA GLU A 123 3.22 -14.66 8.93
C GLU A 123 1.99 -14.14 8.19
N LYS A 124 1.79 -14.61 6.94
CA LYS A 124 0.62 -14.27 6.11
C LYS A 124 -0.70 -14.42 6.86
N ALA A 125 -0.84 -15.53 7.59
CA ALA A 125 -2.04 -15.81 8.36
C ALA A 125 -2.26 -14.79 9.50
N ALA A 126 -1.19 -14.26 10.11
CA ALA A 126 -1.31 -13.21 11.12
C ALA A 126 -1.80 -11.90 10.49
N VAL A 127 -1.21 -11.48 9.36
CA VAL A 127 -1.64 -10.26 8.64
C VAL A 127 -3.11 -10.38 8.20
N LEU A 128 -3.50 -11.50 7.59
CA LEU A 128 -4.88 -11.71 7.16
C LEU A 128 -5.88 -11.76 8.33
N ARG A 129 -5.50 -12.33 9.47
CA ARG A 129 -6.34 -12.31 10.68
C ARG A 129 -6.54 -10.89 11.20
N LEU A 130 -5.51 -10.06 11.17
CA LEU A 130 -5.60 -8.66 11.59
C LEU A 130 -6.47 -7.83 10.65
N GLU A 131 -6.31 -8.00 9.33
CA GLU A 131 -7.18 -7.37 8.34
C GLU A 131 -8.65 -7.73 8.59
N ARG A 132 -8.94 -9.02 8.77
CA ARG A 132 -10.31 -9.50 9.05
C ARG A 132 -10.87 -9.01 10.38
N ALA A 133 -10.10 -9.14 11.46
CA ALA A 133 -10.55 -8.72 12.79
C ALA A 133 -10.87 -7.22 12.83
N LEU A 134 -10.05 -6.41 12.17
CA LEU A 134 -10.28 -4.98 12.06
C LEU A 134 -11.47 -4.69 11.12
N VAL A 135 -11.62 -5.35 9.98
CA VAL A 135 -12.85 -5.23 9.17
C VAL A 135 -14.09 -5.57 9.99
N ASP A 136 -14.06 -6.65 10.77
CA ASP A 136 -15.19 -7.08 11.59
C ASP A 136 -15.51 -6.09 12.72
N GLU A 137 -14.50 -5.48 13.33
CA GLU A 137 -14.66 -4.42 14.32
C GLU A 137 -15.30 -3.17 13.70
N VAL A 138 -14.87 -2.82 12.50
CA VAL A 138 -15.38 -1.68 11.74
C VAL A 138 -16.82 -1.90 11.29
N VAL A 139 -17.15 -3.11 10.81
CA VAL A 139 -18.52 -3.50 10.46
C VAL A 139 -19.42 -3.47 11.71
N ARG A 140 -18.94 -3.96 12.85
CA ARG A 140 -19.69 -3.92 14.12
C ARG A 140 -19.87 -2.50 14.65
N GLY A 141 -18.84 -1.66 14.57
CA GLY A 141 -18.83 -0.27 15.03
C GLY A 141 -19.60 0.70 14.13
N SER A 142 -19.76 0.38 12.84
CA SER A 142 -20.48 1.21 11.86
C SER A 142 -22.00 1.02 11.89
N GLY A 143 -22.52 0.23 12.83
CA GLY A 143 -23.96 0.08 13.07
C GLY A 143 -24.49 -1.32 12.78
N GLY A 144 -24.52 -2.16 13.83
CA GLY A 144 -25.65 -3.07 13.99
C GLY A 144 -26.84 -2.28 14.54
N VAL A 145 -27.63 -1.63 13.68
CA VAL A 145 -29.05 -1.44 14.01
C VAL A 145 -29.71 -2.78 13.66
N PRO A 146 -30.34 -3.47 14.62
CA PRO A 146 -31.08 -4.68 14.29
C PRO A 146 -32.26 -4.29 13.39
N SER A 147 -32.34 -4.92 12.22
CA SER A 147 -33.61 -5.07 11.49
C SER A 147 -34.26 -6.37 11.91
#